data_AF-A0A9D0GB65-F1
#
_entry.id   AF-A0A9D0GB65-F1
#
_cell.length_a   1.000
_cell.length_b   1.000
_cell.length_c   1.000
_cell.angle_alpha   90.00
_cell.angle_beta   90.00
_cell.angle_gamma   90.00
#
_symmetry.space_group_name_H-M   'P 1'
#
loop_
_entity.id
_entity.type
_entity.pdbx_description
1 polymer ?
#
loop_
_entity_poly.entity_id
_entity_poly.type
_entity_poly.pdbx_seq_one_letter_code
_entity_poly.pdbx_strand_id
1 'polypeptide(L)'
;SMDRFEEICRTTPHLARIFPAGAPNVPDFYHAGGVPAVMKQLLPMLHADALTVTGKAVADNLVNAPDPDGTVIRPLDDPWSAGGGLAVLRGNLAPDTAITKPAAIVPEMHTFTGKARCFDSEEAANEAIMAGQVHAGEVVIIRYEGPKGGPGMREMYTAMKLLYGQGLALKTAVVTDGRFSGTNNGCFVGHVSPEAAEGGPIAAVEDGDLITIDIPNRRLQLHVPDEVIASRLSRWERPEPKFKRGYLALYSRLASSASRGAIIENK
;
A
#
# COMPACT_ATOMS: atom_id res chain seq x y z
N SER A 1 -4.36 -16.05 -1.80
CA SER A 1 -3.91 -15.61 -0.47
C SER A 1 -2.91 -14.48 -0.62
N MET A 2 -2.58 -13.77 0.46
CA MET A 2 -1.53 -12.75 0.45
C MET A 2 -0.14 -13.32 0.18
N ASP A 3 0.11 -14.60 0.48
CA ASP A 3 1.39 -15.25 0.16
C ASP A 3 1.56 -15.40 -1.35
N ARG A 4 0.51 -15.85 -2.05
CA ARG A 4 0.53 -15.92 -3.52
C ARG A 4 0.68 -14.54 -4.16
N PHE A 5 0.07 -13.51 -3.57
CA PHE A 5 0.22 -12.14 -4.07
C PHE A 5 1.64 -11.62 -3.87
N GLU A 6 2.27 -11.93 -2.73
CA GLU A 6 3.67 -11.58 -2.45
C GLU A 6 4.64 -12.26 -3.43
N GLU A 7 4.45 -13.55 -3.69
CA GLU A 7 5.22 -14.32 -4.67
C GLU A 7 5.16 -13.64 -6.06
N ILE A 8 3.95 -13.34 -6.54
CA ILE A 8 3.74 -12.65 -7.82
C ILE A 8 4.41 -11.27 -7.82
N CYS A 9 4.33 -10.51 -6.72
CA CYS A 9 4.99 -9.20 -6.61
C CYS A 9 6.52 -9.28 -6.70
N ARG A 10 7.13 -10.39 -6.28
CA ARG A 10 8.58 -10.60 -6.40
C ARG A 10 8.99 -10.98 -7.80
N THR A 11 8.22 -11.85 -8.46
CA THR A 11 8.62 -12.45 -9.73
C THR A 11 8.21 -11.63 -10.94
N THR A 12 7.20 -10.76 -10.83
CA THR A 12 6.65 -10.02 -11.97
C THR A 12 7.45 -8.73 -12.23
N PRO A 13 8.11 -8.60 -13.38
CA PRO A 13 8.91 -7.41 -13.69
C PRO A 13 8.01 -6.20 -13.96
N HIS A 14 8.56 -5.01 -13.69
CA HIS A 14 7.88 -3.75 -13.96
C HIS A 14 8.17 -3.30 -15.40
N LEU A 15 7.25 -3.60 -16.32
CA LEU A 15 7.44 -3.30 -17.74
C LEU A 15 6.92 -1.92 -18.15
N ALA A 16 5.80 -1.48 -17.59
CA ALA A 16 5.17 -0.21 -17.94
C ALA A 16 5.33 0.81 -16.81
N ARG A 17 6.09 1.88 -17.07
CA ARG A 17 6.36 2.93 -16.06
C ARG A 17 5.64 4.22 -16.43
N ILE A 18 4.54 4.46 -15.72
CA ILE A 18 3.65 5.61 -15.91
C ILE A 18 3.48 6.38 -14.60
N PHE A 19 2.90 7.56 -14.66
CA PHE A 19 2.62 8.39 -13.50
C PHE A 19 1.85 7.60 -12.43
N PRO A 20 2.28 7.65 -11.16
CA PRO A 20 3.32 8.51 -10.58
C PRO A 20 4.75 7.90 -10.55
N ALA A 21 4.95 6.69 -11.07
CA ALA A 21 6.26 6.02 -11.11
C ALA A 21 7.18 6.54 -12.23
N GLY A 22 6.62 7.26 -13.20
CA GLY A 22 7.34 7.92 -14.28
C GLY A 22 6.59 9.16 -14.79
N ALA A 23 7.20 9.88 -15.73
CA ALA A 23 6.59 11.03 -16.37
C ALA A 23 5.39 10.70 -17.29
N PRO A 24 5.39 9.59 -18.08
CA PRO A 24 4.30 9.28 -19.01
C PRO A 24 2.94 9.08 -18.30
N ASN A 25 1.84 9.49 -18.93
CA ASN A 25 0.49 9.34 -18.41
C ASN A 25 -0.30 8.23 -19.13
N VAL A 26 -1.62 8.14 -18.87
CA VAL A 26 -2.48 7.10 -19.45
C VAL A 26 -2.60 7.22 -20.99
N PRO A 27 -2.82 8.41 -21.58
CA PRO A 27 -2.68 8.61 -23.02
C PRO A 27 -1.34 8.12 -23.60
N ASP A 28 -0.22 8.45 -22.97
CA ASP A 28 1.10 8.00 -23.41
C ASP A 28 1.20 6.47 -23.38
N PHE A 29 0.70 5.84 -22.31
CA PHE A 29 0.62 4.39 -22.18
C PHE A 29 -0.23 3.74 -23.27
N TYR A 30 -1.37 4.34 -23.62
CA TYR A 30 -2.21 3.88 -24.71
C TYR A 30 -1.46 3.96 -26.05
N HIS A 31 -0.79 5.08 -26.33
CA HIS A 31 0.01 5.24 -27.56
C HIS A 31 1.22 4.29 -27.63
N ALA A 32 1.77 3.88 -26.48
CA ALA A 32 2.80 2.85 -26.39
C ALA A 32 2.29 1.41 -26.61
N GLY A 33 0.99 1.22 -26.85
CA GLY A 33 0.37 -0.09 -27.10
C GLY A 33 -0.47 -0.63 -25.94
N GLY A 34 -0.49 0.09 -24.80
CA GLY A 34 -1.38 -0.15 -23.68
C GLY A 34 -1.26 -1.53 -23.03
N VAL A 35 -2.34 -1.96 -22.40
CA VAL A 35 -2.41 -3.25 -21.69
C VAL A 35 -2.05 -4.44 -22.60
N PRO A 36 -2.51 -4.53 -23.87
CA PRO A 36 -2.12 -5.63 -24.76
C PRO A 36 -0.61 -5.75 -24.98
N ALA A 37 0.11 -4.63 -25.15
CA ALA A 37 1.57 -4.67 -25.30
C ALA A 37 2.28 -5.20 -24.04
N VAL A 38 1.83 -4.78 -22.85
CA VAL A 38 2.34 -5.31 -21.58
C VAL A 38 2.05 -6.81 -21.45
N MET A 39 0.80 -7.23 -21.73
CA MET A 39 0.40 -8.62 -21.64
C MET A 39 1.14 -9.51 -22.65
N LYS A 40 1.43 -8.99 -23.85
CA LYS A 40 2.23 -9.69 -24.86
C LYS A 40 3.63 -10.00 -24.34
N GLN A 41 4.28 -9.04 -23.67
CA GLN A 41 5.59 -9.26 -23.05
C GLN A 41 5.53 -10.22 -21.86
N LEU A 42 4.47 -10.14 -21.06
CA LEU A 42 4.27 -11.03 -19.91
C LEU A 42 3.69 -12.40 -20.27
N LEU A 43 3.35 -12.68 -21.53
CA LEU A 43 2.67 -13.90 -21.95
C LEU A 43 3.34 -15.20 -21.45
N PRO A 44 4.68 -15.34 -21.42
CA PRO A 44 5.35 -16.51 -20.84
C PRO A 44 5.06 -16.73 -19.34
N MET A 45 4.55 -15.73 -18.64
CA MET A 45 4.21 -15.72 -17.21
C MET A 45 2.70 -15.69 -16.96
N LEU A 46 1.88 -15.59 -18.01
CA LEU A 46 0.43 -15.56 -17.93
C LEU A 46 -0.18 -16.94 -18.20
N HIS A 47 -1.40 -17.16 -17.71
CA HIS A 47 -2.23 -18.26 -18.15
C HIS A 47 -2.74 -17.97 -19.57
N ALA A 48 -1.95 -18.37 -20.56
CA ALA A 48 -2.17 -18.09 -21.98
C ALA A 48 -3.51 -18.64 -22.51
N ASP A 49 -3.99 -19.74 -21.96
CA ASP A 49 -5.23 -20.44 -22.29
C ASP A 49 -6.47 -19.91 -21.54
N ALA A 50 -6.29 -18.95 -20.63
CA ALA A 50 -7.41 -18.40 -19.86
C ALA A 50 -8.47 -17.78 -20.79
N LEU A 51 -9.73 -18.19 -20.59
CA LEU A 51 -10.87 -17.68 -21.35
C LEU A 51 -11.12 -16.21 -21.03
N THR A 52 -11.39 -15.41 -22.05
CA THR A 52 -11.78 -14.00 -21.90
C THR A 52 -13.22 -13.77 -22.34
N VAL A 53 -13.75 -12.57 -22.08
CA VAL A 53 -15.11 -12.15 -22.48
C VAL A 53 -15.34 -12.11 -24.00
N THR A 54 -14.26 -12.18 -24.80
CA THR A 54 -14.35 -12.30 -26.28
C THR A 54 -14.69 -13.72 -26.74
N GLY A 55 -14.69 -14.69 -25.82
CA GLY A 55 -14.82 -16.13 -26.13
C GLY A 55 -13.50 -16.78 -26.59
N LYS A 56 -12.40 -16.03 -26.64
CA LYS A 56 -11.07 -16.52 -27.02
C LYS A 56 -10.11 -16.56 -25.83
N ALA A 57 -9.04 -17.36 -25.95
CA ALA A 57 -7.97 -17.42 -24.96
C ALA A 57 -7.19 -16.10 -24.88
N VAL A 58 -6.48 -15.86 -23.77
CA VAL A 58 -5.61 -14.67 -23.61
C VAL A 58 -4.60 -14.58 -24.75
N ALA A 59 -3.89 -15.66 -25.08
CA ALA A 59 -2.89 -15.67 -26.15
C ALA A 59 -3.48 -15.29 -27.52
N ASP A 60 -4.66 -15.83 -27.86
CA ASP A 60 -5.33 -15.55 -29.13
C ASP A 60 -5.67 -14.06 -29.30
N ASN A 61 -6.04 -13.40 -28.20
CA ASN A 61 -6.35 -11.96 -28.21
C ASN A 61 -5.09 -11.09 -28.36
N LEU A 62 -3.90 -11.64 -28.11
CA LEU A 62 -2.64 -10.91 -28.13
C LEU A 62 -1.83 -11.11 -29.42
N VAL A 63 -2.29 -11.94 -30.36
CA VAL A 63 -1.60 -12.22 -31.64
C VAL A 63 -1.25 -10.93 -32.39
N ASN A 64 -2.16 -9.96 -32.40
CA ASN A 64 -1.99 -8.66 -33.07
C ASN A 64 -1.67 -7.52 -32.08
N ALA A 65 -1.30 -7.84 -30.84
CA ALA A 65 -0.93 -6.80 -29.88
C ALA A 65 0.36 -6.09 -30.33
N PRO A 66 0.46 -4.76 -30.13
CA PRO A 66 1.67 -4.01 -30.43
C PRO A 66 2.88 -4.55 -29.67
N ASP A 67 4.07 -4.37 -30.25
CA ASP A 67 5.32 -4.55 -29.53
C ASP A 67 5.55 -3.38 -28.54
N PRO A 68 6.31 -3.58 -27.45
CA PRO A 68 6.67 -2.52 -26.52
C PRO A 68 7.44 -1.41 -27.26
N ASP A 69 7.17 -0.15 -26.91
CA ASP A 69 7.84 1.01 -27.51
C ASP A 69 9.27 1.23 -26.98
N GLY A 70 9.65 0.51 -25.91
CA GLY A 70 10.96 0.58 -25.27
C GLY A 70 11.15 1.78 -24.34
N THR A 71 10.21 2.74 -24.31
CA THR A 71 10.34 3.98 -23.53
C THR A 71 9.25 4.16 -22.47
N VAL A 72 8.02 3.71 -22.70
CA VAL A 72 6.95 3.67 -21.69
C VAL A 72 6.77 2.24 -21.21
N ILE A 73 6.68 1.31 -22.16
CA ILE A 73 6.59 -0.13 -21.98
C ILE A 73 7.91 -0.73 -22.48
N ARG A 74 8.62 -1.43 -21.59
CA ARG A 74 9.87 -2.10 -21.91
C ARG A 74 9.66 -3.59 -22.21
N PRO A 75 10.55 -4.21 -23.01
CA PRO A 75 10.51 -5.65 -23.25
C PRO A 75 10.84 -6.44 -21.98
N LEU A 76 10.48 -7.72 -21.97
CA LEU A 76 10.64 -8.60 -20.79
C LEU A 76 12.11 -8.77 -20.35
N ASP A 77 13.06 -8.70 -21.28
CA ASP A 77 14.51 -8.88 -21.05
C ASP A 77 15.25 -7.60 -20.62
N ASP A 78 14.63 -6.41 -20.79
CA ASP A 78 15.11 -5.12 -20.27
C ASP A 78 14.02 -4.39 -19.47
N PRO A 79 13.50 -4.94 -18.36
CA PRO A 79 12.43 -4.31 -17.60
C PRO A 79 12.93 -3.06 -16.84
N TRP A 80 12.02 -2.18 -16.40
CA TRP A 80 12.40 -1.06 -15.51
C TRP A 80 12.96 -1.54 -14.17
N SER A 81 12.42 -2.66 -13.69
CA SER A 81 12.94 -3.41 -12.56
C SER A 81 12.52 -4.87 -12.68
N ALA A 82 13.36 -5.78 -12.20
CA ALA A 82 13.09 -7.23 -12.24
C ALA A 82 11.88 -7.65 -11.38
N GLY A 83 11.41 -6.77 -10.49
CA GLY A 83 10.23 -6.99 -9.66
C GLY A 83 9.84 -5.72 -8.90
N GLY A 84 8.87 -5.83 -7.99
CA GLY A 84 8.60 -4.78 -7.01
C GLY A 84 7.73 -3.63 -7.50
N GLY A 85 6.85 -3.86 -8.47
CA GLY A 85 5.75 -2.93 -8.77
C GLY A 85 4.93 -2.62 -7.52
N LEU A 86 4.62 -3.68 -6.77
CA LEU A 86 4.06 -3.65 -5.42
C LEU A 86 4.91 -4.52 -4.49
N ALA A 87 4.74 -4.32 -3.19
CA ALA A 87 5.38 -5.12 -2.15
C ALA A 87 4.38 -5.40 -1.02
N VAL A 88 4.32 -6.66 -0.60
CA VAL A 88 3.67 -7.05 0.64
C VAL A 88 4.73 -7.11 1.73
N LEU A 89 4.61 -6.25 2.73
CA LEU A 89 5.45 -6.27 3.92
C LEU A 89 4.77 -7.08 5.03
N ARG A 90 5.56 -7.73 5.88
CA ARG A 90 5.10 -8.36 7.13
C ARG A 90 6.08 -8.06 8.26
N GLY A 91 5.67 -8.29 9.50
CA GLY A 91 6.53 -8.16 10.67
C GLY A 91 5.68 -7.97 11.91
N ASN A 92 6.30 -7.67 13.05
CA ASN A 92 5.54 -7.54 14.30
C ASN A 92 4.52 -6.39 14.26
N LEU A 93 4.75 -5.35 13.45
CA LEU A 93 3.79 -4.25 13.27
C LEU A 93 2.65 -4.58 12.30
N ALA A 94 2.88 -5.49 11.35
CA ALA A 94 1.90 -5.95 10.37
C ALA A 94 1.99 -7.47 10.20
N PRO A 95 1.42 -8.25 11.13
CA PRO A 95 1.52 -9.71 11.10
C PRO A 95 0.92 -10.34 9.84
N ASP A 96 -0.22 -9.81 9.37
CA ASP A 96 -0.93 -10.37 8.22
C ASP A 96 -0.41 -9.77 6.91
N THR A 97 -0.44 -8.43 6.82
CA THR A 97 -0.03 -7.69 5.61
C THR A 97 0.19 -6.22 5.93
N ALA A 98 1.09 -5.61 5.16
CA ALA A 98 1.01 -4.21 4.78
C ALA A 98 1.43 -4.07 3.31
N ILE A 99 0.93 -3.06 2.61
CA ILE A 99 1.17 -2.86 1.18
C ILE A 99 1.92 -1.56 0.94
N THR A 100 2.97 -1.64 0.13
CA THR A 100 3.67 -0.46 -0.40
C THR A 100 3.96 -0.62 -1.90
N LYS A 101 4.34 0.46 -2.56
CA LYS A 101 4.52 0.54 -4.01
C LYS A 101 5.95 1.00 -4.35
N PRO A 102 6.95 0.09 -4.29
CA PRO A 102 8.36 0.44 -4.46
C PRO A 102 8.67 1.13 -5.79
N ALA A 103 7.92 0.81 -6.84
CA ALA A 103 8.05 1.43 -8.17
C ALA A 103 7.86 2.96 -8.18
N ALA A 104 7.21 3.55 -7.18
CA ALA A 104 7.09 5.00 -7.04
C ALA A 104 7.86 5.57 -5.83
N ILE A 105 8.72 4.77 -5.20
CA ILE A 105 9.53 5.19 -4.04
C ILE A 105 10.98 5.29 -4.51
N VAL A 106 11.62 6.43 -4.20
CA VAL A 106 13.04 6.62 -4.50
C VAL A 106 13.89 5.58 -3.75
N PRO A 107 14.96 5.01 -4.36
CA PRO A 107 15.72 3.91 -3.78
C PRO A 107 16.23 4.16 -2.35
N GLU A 108 16.59 5.40 -2.04
CA GLU A 108 17.10 5.82 -0.72
C GLU A 108 16.06 5.64 0.40
N MET A 109 14.78 5.56 0.05
CA MET A 109 13.68 5.34 0.98
C MET A 109 13.18 3.89 1.01
N HIS A 110 13.81 2.96 0.27
CA HIS A 110 13.44 1.54 0.31
C HIS A 110 13.75 0.89 1.66
N THR A 111 14.68 1.49 2.42
CA THR A 111 14.87 1.20 3.84
C THR A 111 14.78 2.51 4.62
N PHE A 112 13.74 2.66 5.43
CA PHE A 112 13.52 3.87 6.22
C PHE A 112 13.32 3.49 7.68
N THR A 113 14.07 4.14 8.58
CA THR A 113 13.92 3.98 10.02
C THR A 113 13.73 5.33 10.67
N GLY A 114 12.68 5.47 11.48
CA GLY A 114 12.33 6.75 12.08
C GLY A 114 11.48 6.60 13.33
N LYS A 115 11.39 7.70 14.10
CA LYS A 115 10.54 7.75 15.29
C LYS A 115 9.09 7.93 14.90
N ALA A 116 8.20 7.22 15.58
CA ALA A 116 6.77 7.29 15.37
C ALA A 116 6.22 8.65 15.82
N ARG A 117 5.34 9.20 14.99
CA ARG A 117 4.44 10.31 15.32
C ARG A 117 3.01 9.82 15.06
N CYS A 118 2.22 9.66 16.11
CA CYS A 118 0.96 8.92 16.09
C CYS A 118 -0.26 9.83 16.02
N PHE A 119 -1.18 9.46 15.15
CA PHE A 119 -2.47 10.12 14.96
C PHE A 119 -3.58 9.08 14.87
N ASP A 120 -4.68 9.33 15.58
CA ASP A 120 -5.85 8.44 15.61
C ASP A 120 -6.91 8.82 14.54
N SER A 121 -6.58 9.79 13.68
CA SER A 121 -7.35 10.13 12.50
C SER A 121 -6.52 10.84 11.43
N GLU A 122 -6.95 10.76 10.18
CA GLU A 122 -6.37 11.57 9.09
C GLU A 122 -6.49 13.08 9.40
N GLU A 123 -7.59 13.54 10.00
CA GLU A 123 -7.80 14.95 10.33
C GLU A 123 -6.71 15.46 11.28
N ALA A 124 -6.43 14.72 12.36
CA ALA A 124 -5.40 15.09 13.32
C ALA A 124 -4.01 15.10 12.68
N ALA A 125 -3.72 14.12 11.83
CA ALA A 125 -2.47 14.09 11.07
C ALA A 125 -2.34 15.32 10.14
N ASN A 126 -3.41 15.67 9.42
CA ASN A 126 -3.42 16.82 8.52
C ASN A 126 -3.16 18.12 9.26
N GLU A 127 -3.85 18.34 10.38
CA GLU A 127 -3.67 19.52 11.24
C GLU A 127 -2.23 19.64 11.73
N ALA A 128 -1.65 18.54 12.22
CA ALA A 128 -0.27 18.52 12.71
C ALA A 128 0.76 18.78 11.59
N ILE A 129 0.56 18.21 10.40
CA ILE A 129 1.43 18.46 9.24
C ILE A 129 1.35 19.95 8.84
N MET A 130 0.14 20.52 8.76
CA MET A 130 -0.04 21.94 8.44
C MET A 130 0.58 22.86 9.49
N ALA A 131 0.52 22.47 10.76
CA ALA A 131 1.12 23.21 11.88
C ALA A 131 2.64 23.02 12.00
N GLY A 132 3.28 22.23 11.12
CA GLY A 132 4.74 22.00 11.14
C GLY A 132 5.22 21.12 12.31
N GLN A 133 4.34 20.27 12.86
CA GLN A 133 4.63 19.38 13.99
C GLN A 133 5.19 18.01 13.56
N VAL A 134 5.18 17.74 12.25
CA VAL A 134 5.84 16.58 11.64
C VAL A 134 7.21 17.01 11.10
N HIS A 135 8.23 16.22 11.41
CA HIS A 135 9.62 16.54 11.07
C HIS A 135 10.27 15.48 10.19
N ALA A 136 11.31 15.87 9.45
CA ALA A 136 12.12 14.95 8.67
C ALA A 136 12.71 13.85 9.57
N GLY A 137 12.71 12.61 9.07
CA GLY A 137 13.15 11.42 9.80
C GLY A 137 12.05 10.75 10.63
N GLU A 138 10.83 11.29 10.67
CA GLU A 138 9.71 10.66 11.38
C GLU A 138 8.96 9.65 10.53
N VAL A 139 8.36 8.66 11.20
CA VAL A 139 7.35 7.76 10.64
C VAL A 139 5.98 8.22 11.17
N VAL A 140 5.18 8.80 10.29
CA VAL A 140 3.82 9.23 10.61
C VAL A 140 2.91 8.01 10.67
N ILE A 141 2.34 7.75 11.83
CA ILE A 141 1.39 6.66 12.08
C ILE A 141 -0.01 7.25 12.04
N ILE A 142 -0.85 6.79 11.12
CA ILE A 142 -2.26 7.18 11.05
C ILE A 142 -3.07 5.90 11.23
N ARG A 143 -3.78 5.77 12.35
CA ARG A 143 -4.49 4.54 12.71
C ARG A 143 -5.98 4.78 12.93
N TYR A 144 -6.74 3.69 13.02
CA TYR A 144 -8.21 3.71 13.02
C TYR A 144 -8.78 4.25 11.71
N GLU A 145 -8.08 3.99 10.60
CA GLU A 145 -8.52 4.31 9.25
C GLU A 145 -8.74 3.07 8.38
N GLY A 146 -8.66 1.88 8.98
CA GLY A 146 -8.96 0.60 8.36
C GLY A 146 -10.45 0.38 8.05
N PRO A 147 -10.80 -0.82 7.52
CA PRO A 147 -12.18 -1.17 7.17
C PRO A 147 -13.19 -0.92 8.30
N LYS A 148 -12.84 -1.24 9.54
CA LYS A 148 -13.76 -1.10 10.68
C LYS A 148 -13.51 0.14 11.52
N GLY A 149 -12.26 0.61 11.62
CA GLY A 149 -11.88 1.78 12.39
C GLY A 149 -12.31 3.10 11.75
N GLY A 150 -12.16 3.19 10.42
CA GLY A 150 -12.47 4.40 9.68
C GLY A 150 -13.98 4.64 9.61
N PRO A 151 -14.60 4.14 8.54
CA PRO A 151 -15.58 3.03 8.66
C PRO A 151 -15.68 2.18 7.36
N GLY A 152 -14.62 2.21 6.55
CA GLY A 152 -14.64 1.77 5.15
C GLY A 152 -13.28 1.86 4.46
N MET A 153 -12.20 1.96 5.23
CA MET A 153 -10.82 2.06 4.73
C MET A 153 -10.61 3.25 3.78
N ARG A 154 -10.57 4.49 4.27
CA ARG A 154 -10.48 5.68 3.39
C ARG A 154 -9.09 5.87 2.77
N GLU A 155 -9.06 6.55 1.63
CA GLU A 155 -7.81 7.02 1.00
C GLU A 155 -7.28 8.28 1.69
N MET A 156 -6.08 8.22 2.27
CA MET A 156 -5.39 9.36 2.89
C MET A 156 -4.68 10.24 1.85
N TYR A 157 -5.46 10.84 0.94
CA TYR A 157 -4.92 11.71 -0.10
C TYR A 157 -4.38 13.03 0.46
N THR A 158 -5.06 13.61 1.46
CA THR A 158 -4.75 14.94 1.97
C THR A 158 -3.41 14.97 2.70
N ALA A 159 -3.19 14.00 3.59
CA ALA A 159 -1.93 13.87 4.34
C ALA A 159 -0.72 13.78 3.41
N MET A 160 -0.85 12.99 2.33
CA MET A 160 0.19 12.88 1.29
C MET A 160 0.51 14.24 0.65
N LYS A 161 -0.50 15.02 0.24
CA LYS A 161 -0.28 16.31 -0.42
C LYS A 161 0.28 17.36 0.53
N LEU A 162 -0.14 17.35 1.79
CA LEU A 162 0.42 18.22 2.82
C LEU A 162 1.90 17.93 3.07
N LEU A 163 2.29 16.65 3.19
CA LEU A 163 3.70 16.27 3.32
C LEU A 163 4.53 16.70 2.10
N TYR A 164 3.97 16.59 0.90
CA TYR A 164 4.63 17.09 -0.31
C TYR A 164 4.81 18.61 -0.27
N GLY A 165 3.75 19.35 0.07
CA GLY A 165 3.78 20.82 0.17
C GLY A 165 4.75 21.33 1.25
N GLN A 166 4.93 20.60 2.34
CA GLN A 166 5.91 20.89 3.39
C GLN A 166 7.34 20.43 3.06
N GLY A 167 7.57 19.85 1.87
CA GLY A 167 8.89 19.33 1.48
C GLY A 167 9.34 18.10 2.29
N LEU A 168 8.39 17.38 2.88
CA LEU A 168 8.60 16.22 3.74
C LEU A 168 8.35 14.88 3.06
N ALA A 169 7.70 14.83 1.89
CA ALA A 169 7.30 13.58 1.22
C ALA A 169 8.45 12.59 0.94
N LEU A 170 9.70 13.07 0.81
CA LEU A 170 10.90 12.23 0.62
C LEU A 170 11.79 12.15 1.87
N LYS A 171 11.31 12.67 3.01
CA LYS A 171 12.04 12.76 4.28
C LYS A 171 11.28 12.13 5.43
N THR A 172 10.01 11.79 5.25
CA THR A 172 9.18 11.06 6.21
C THR A 172 8.57 9.85 5.54
N ALA A 173 8.19 8.87 6.36
CA ALA A 173 7.35 7.76 5.92
C ALA A 173 5.96 7.87 6.54
N VAL A 174 4.97 7.20 5.95
CA VAL A 174 3.61 7.11 6.51
C VAL A 174 3.21 5.66 6.59
N VAL A 175 2.70 5.22 7.74
CA VAL A 175 2.22 3.87 7.98
C VAL A 175 0.79 3.95 8.49
N THR A 176 -0.11 3.15 7.90
CA THR A 176 -1.53 3.20 8.24
C THR A 176 -2.25 1.87 8.02
N ASP A 177 -3.29 1.63 8.81
CA ASP A 177 -4.27 0.56 8.60
C ASP A 177 -5.33 0.91 7.52
N GLY A 178 -5.39 2.17 7.06
CA GLY A 178 -6.19 2.58 5.90
C GLY A 178 -5.45 2.40 4.57
N ARG A 179 -5.74 3.25 3.57
CA ARG A 179 -5.16 3.12 2.21
C ARG A 179 -4.67 4.45 1.62
N PHE A 180 -3.83 4.37 0.59
CA PHE A 180 -3.33 5.54 -0.13
C PHE A 180 -3.83 5.59 -1.56
N SER A 181 -3.89 6.79 -2.11
CA SER A 181 -4.20 7.00 -3.53
C SER A 181 -3.14 6.34 -4.40
N GLY A 182 -3.55 5.77 -5.54
CA GLY A 182 -2.62 5.20 -6.53
C GLY A 182 -1.59 6.20 -7.06
N THR A 183 -1.85 7.50 -6.90
CA THR A 183 -0.98 8.63 -7.31
C THR A 183 0.18 8.92 -6.35
N ASN A 184 0.40 8.10 -5.33
CA ASN A 184 1.45 8.31 -4.35
C ASN A 184 2.88 8.03 -4.86
N ASN A 185 3.84 8.79 -4.34
CA ASN A 185 5.28 8.77 -4.64
C ASN A 185 6.20 8.93 -3.41
N GLY A 186 5.66 8.78 -2.20
CA GLY A 186 6.42 8.79 -0.94
C GLY A 186 6.52 7.39 -0.34
N CYS A 187 7.36 7.21 0.69
CA CYS A 187 7.45 5.94 1.42
C CYS A 187 6.21 5.71 2.28
N PHE A 188 5.14 5.24 1.65
CA PHE A 188 3.84 5.03 2.27
C PHE A 188 3.50 3.54 2.30
N VAL A 189 3.04 3.10 3.47
CA VAL A 189 2.71 1.72 3.78
C VAL A 189 1.27 1.70 4.30
N GLY A 190 0.35 1.21 3.46
CA GLY A 190 -1.06 1.09 3.80
C GLY A 190 -1.45 -0.35 4.13
N HIS A 191 -2.73 -0.55 4.40
CA HIS A 191 -3.35 -1.87 4.57
C HIS A 191 -2.71 -2.69 5.70
N VAL A 192 -2.12 -2.01 6.69
CA VAL A 192 -1.57 -2.66 7.88
C VAL A 192 -2.67 -3.47 8.55
N SER A 193 -2.42 -4.78 8.64
CA SER A 193 -3.38 -5.77 9.12
C SER A 193 -2.72 -6.67 10.19
N PRO A 194 -3.39 -6.93 11.32
CA PRO A 194 -4.73 -6.46 11.68
C PRO A 194 -4.79 -4.94 11.89
N GLU A 195 -5.95 -4.32 11.60
CA GLU A 195 -6.16 -2.87 11.80
C GLU A 195 -6.23 -2.50 13.28
N ALA A 196 -6.03 -1.22 13.60
CA ALA A 196 -6.03 -0.77 14.99
C ALA A 196 -7.37 -1.01 15.69
N ALA A 197 -8.50 -0.85 14.99
CA ALA A 197 -9.83 -1.06 15.55
C ALA A 197 -10.16 -2.52 15.90
N GLU A 198 -9.32 -3.46 15.48
CA GLU A 198 -9.42 -4.88 15.82
C GLU A 198 -8.27 -5.31 16.77
N GLY A 199 -7.56 -4.35 17.38
CA GLY A 199 -6.48 -4.62 18.33
C GLY A 199 -5.18 -5.08 17.68
N GLY A 200 -4.96 -4.73 16.41
CA GLY A 200 -3.69 -5.01 15.73
C GLY A 200 -2.50 -4.26 16.35
N PRO A 201 -1.26 -4.73 16.12
CA PRO A 201 -0.06 -4.13 16.73
C PRO A 201 0.12 -2.62 16.49
N ILE A 202 -0.41 -2.09 15.38
CA ILE A 202 -0.43 -0.65 15.10
C ILE A 202 -1.19 0.18 16.17
N ALA A 203 -2.14 -0.41 16.88
CA ALA A 203 -2.82 0.23 18.01
C ALA A 203 -1.91 0.43 19.24
N ALA A 204 -0.80 -0.30 19.34
CA ALA A 204 0.14 -0.23 20.46
C ALA A 204 1.36 0.66 20.20
N VAL A 205 1.43 1.31 19.03
CA VAL A 205 2.50 2.26 18.73
C VAL A 205 2.29 3.53 19.55
N GLU A 206 3.35 4.03 20.16
CA GLU A 206 3.40 5.29 20.90
C GLU A 206 4.40 6.26 20.25
N ASP A 207 4.23 7.56 20.51
CA ASP A 207 5.15 8.59 20.03
C ASP A 207 6.59 8.31 20.47
N GLY A 208 7.52 8.43 19.52
CA GLY A 208 8.94 8.19 19.76
C GLY A 208 9.41 6.75 19.58
N ASP A 209 8.49 5.77 19.48
CA ASP A 209 8.86 4.38 19.16
C ASP A 209 9.58 4.33 17.81
N LEU A 210 10.62 3.51 17.70
CA LEU A 210 11.37 3.38 16.45
C LEU A 210 10.69 2.36 15.53
N ILE A 211 10.47 2.72 14.26
CA ILE A 211 9.87 1.84 13.24
C ILE A 211 10.83 1.74 12.05
N THR A 212 11.00 0.52 11.53
CA THR A 212 11.71 0.26 10.27
C THR A 212 10.76 -0.28 9.21
N ILE A 213 10.77 0.38 8.05
CA ILE A 213 10.20 -0.09 6.79
C ILE A 213 11.37 -0.60 5.95
N ASP A 214 11.40 -1.89 5.67
CA ASP A 214 12.46 -2.55 4.90
C ASP A 214 11.82 -3.29 3.72
N ILE A 215 11.75 -2.60 2.59
CA ILE A 215 11.13 -3.09 1.36
C ILE A 215 11.90 -4.28 0.75
N PRO A 216 13.26 -4.25 0.68
CA PRO A 216 14.04 -5.37 0.15
C PRO A 216 13.78 -6.68 0.91
N ASN A 217 13.72 -6.63 2.24
CA ASN A 217 13.49 -7.81 3.08
C ASN A 217 12.01 -8.05 3.39
N ARG A 218 11.08 -7.27 2.81
CA ARG A 218 9.63 -7.34 3.03
C ARG A 218 9.22 -7.23 4.50
N ARG A 219 9.91 -6.38 5.26
CA ARG A 219 9.74 -6.27 6.70
C ARG A 219 9.15 -4.92 7.12
N LEU A 220 8.17 -4.95 8.01
CA LEU A 220 7.68 -3.80 8.75
C LEU A 220 7.81 -4.07 10.25
N GLN A 221 8.75 -3.37 10.90
CA GLN A 221 9.15 -3.66 12.27
C GLN A 221 8.88 -2.48 13.19
N LEU A 222 8.25 -2.76 14.33
CA LEU A 222 8.25 -1.91 15.51
C LEU A 222 9.38 -2.37 16.45
N HIS A 223 10.30 -1.48 16.80
CA HIS A 223 11.44 -1.78 17.69
C HIS A 223 11.07 -1.57 19.15
N VAL A 224 10.04 -2.29 19.57
CA VAL A 224 9.56 -2.36 20.95
C VAL A 224 9.51 -3.86 21.30
N PRO A 225 9.95 -4.26 22.50
CA PRO A 225 9.87 -5.66 22.92
C PRO A 225 8.43 -6.19 22.87
N ASP A 226 8.26 -7.45 22.47
CA ASP A 226 6.93 -8.05 22.27
C ASP A 226 6.10 -8.05 23.57
N GLU A 227 6.73 -8.18 24.73
CA GLU A 227 6.09 -8.08 26.04
C GLU A 227 5.53 -6.68 26.33
N VAL A 228 6.18 -5.63 25.84
CA VAL A 228 5.70 -4.25 25.97
C VAL A 228 4.53 -4.02 25.02
N ILE A 229 4.63 -4.51 23.77
CA ILE A 229 3.51 -4.47 22.81
C ILE A 229 2.29 -5.17 23.40
N ALA A 230 2.47 -6.38 23.96
CA ALA A 230 1.40 -7.13 24.61
C ALA A 230 0.82 -6.38 25.82
N SER A 231 1.66 -5.75 26.65
CA SER A 231 1.21 -4.95 27.81
C SER A 231 0.43 -3.69 27.41
N ARG A 232 0.79 -3.06 26.29
CA ARG A 232 0.05 -1.93 25.72
C ARG A 232 -1.30 -2.40 25.18
N LEU A 233 -1.32 -3.50 24.41
CA LEU A 233 -2.56 -4.09 23.87
C LEU A 233 -3.48 -4.62 24.98
N SER A 234 -2.97 -5.08 26.12
CA SER A 234 -3.82 -5.53 27.23
C SER A 234 -4.62 -4.40 27.89
N ARG A 235 -4.21 -3.15 27.68
CA ARG A 235 -4.89 -1.94 28.16
C ARG A 235 -5.63 -1.21 27.04
N TRP A 236 -5.53 -1.71 25.81
CA TRP A 236 -6.18 -1.11 24.66
C TRP A 236 -7.68 -1.36 24.74
N GLU A 237 -8.44 -0.28 24.62
CA GLU A 237 -9.88 -0.33 24.48
C GLU A 237 -10.24 0.08 23.06
N ARG A 238 -11.11 -0.71 22.42
CA ARG A 238 -11.61 -0.38 21.09
C ARG A 238 -12.30 0.98 21.12
N PRO A 239 -11.86 1.97 20.32
CA PRO A 239 -12.53 3.26 20.26
C PRO A 239 -13.99 3.11 19.84
N GLU A 240 -14.82 4.05 20.30
CA GLU A 240 -16.23 4.05 19.90
C GLU A 240 -16.35 4.25 18.38
N PRO A 241 -17.18 3.44 17.67
CA PRO A 241 -17.33 3.59 16.23
C PRO A 241 -17.83 4.99 15.86
N LYS A 242 -17.17 5.62 14.87
CA LYS A 242 -17.59 6.94 14.32
C LYS A 242 -19.04 6.93 13.84
N PHE A 243 -19.51 5.80 13.30
CA PHE A 243 -20.88 5.60 12.83
C PHE A 243 -21.58 4.48 13.62
N LYS A 244 -22.65 4.83 14.34
CA LYS A 244 -23.41 3.89 15.19
C LYS A 244 -24.65 3.28 14.51
N ARG A 245 -25.10 3.84 13.38
CA ARG A 245 -26.28 3.41 12.62
C ARG A 245 -26.05 3.55 11.12
N GLY A 246 -26.96 2.99 10.32
CA GLY A 246 -26.91 3.03 8.85
C GLY A 246 -25.89 2.06 8.26
N TYR A 247 -25.63 2.21 6.96
CA TYR A 247 -24.80 1.26 6.21
C TYR A 247 -23.35 1.22 6.68
N LEU A 248 -22.75 2.36 7.05
CA LEU A 248 -21.36 2.40 7.53
C LEU A 248 -21.18 1.67 8.87
N ALA A 249 -22.19 1.71 9.75
CA ALA A 249 -22.19 0.91 10.98
C ALA A 249 -22.37 -0.59 10.69
N LEU A 250 -23.11 -0.94 9.64
CA LEU A 250 -23.24 -2.33 9.18
C LEU A 250 -21.91 -2.82 8.58
N TYR A 251 -21.28 -2.02 7.72
CA TYR A 251 -20.00 -2.33 7.09
C TYR A 251 -18.91 -2.52 8.15
N SER A 252 -18.74 -1.59 9.08
CA SER A 252 -17.70 -1.69 10.12
C SER A 252 -17.85 -2.91 11.03
N ARG A 253 -19.05 -3.47 11.14
CA ARG A 253 -19.28 -4.73 11.86
C ARG A 253 -18.94 -5.97 11.04
N LEU A 254 -19.21 -5.94 9.73
CA LEU A 254 -19.22 -7.13 8.88
C LEU A 254 -18.03 -7.25 7.94
N ALA A 255 -17.33 -6.15 7.66
CA ALA A 255 -16.18 -6.16 6.78
C ALA A 255 -15.08 -7.08 7.33
N SER A 256 -14.48 -7.86 6.45
CA SER A 256 -13.27 -8.61 6.74
C SER A 256 -12.06 -7.67 6.81
N SER A 257 -10.92 -8.19 7.28
CA SER A 257 -9.66 -7.46 7.27
C SER A 257 -9.26 -7.07 5.84
N ALA A 258 -8.48 -6.00 5.68
CA ALA A 258 -7.89 -5.62 4.40
C ALA A 258 -7.05 -6.77 3.79
N SER A 259 -6.47 -7.62 4.64
CA SER A 259 -5.76 -8.85 4.24
C SER A 259 -6.61 -9.87 3.48
N ARG A 260 -7.93 -9.76 3.61
CA ARG A 260 -8.94 -10.59 2.95
C ARG A 260 -9.77 -9.78 1.93
N GLY A 261 -9.30 -8.60 1.56
CA GLY A 261 -9.94 -7.74 0.56
C GLY A 261 -11.07 -6.87 1.11
N ALA A 262 -11.22 -6.76 2.44
CA ALA A 262 -12.26 -5.95 3.10
C ALA A 262 -13.69 -6.22 2.59
N ILE A 263 -13.93 -7.48 2.17
CA ILE A 263 -15.24 -7.93 1.71
C ILE A 263 -16.21 -8.05 2.89
N ILE A 264 -17.50 -7.88 2.64
CA ILE A 264 -18.55 -8.38 3.53
C ILE A 264 -18.77 -9.85 3.14
N GLU A 265 -18.45 -10.76 4.05
CA GLU A 265 -18.70 -12.18 3.82
C GLU A 265 -20.22 -12.43 3.79
N ASN A 266 -20.73 -12.89 2.65
CA ASN A 266 -22.09 -13.43 2.58
C ASN A 266 -22.07 -14.79 3.28
N LYS A 267 -22.81 -14.91 4.38
CA LYS A 267 -23.10 -16.20 5.00
C LYS A 267 -24.12 -16.98 4.18
#